data_AF-M1C0H1-F1
#
_entry.id   AF-M1C0H1-F1
#
_cell.length_a   1.000
_cell.length_b   1.000
_cell.length_c   1.000
_cell.angle_alpha   90.00
_cell.angle_beta   90.00
_cell.angle_gamma   90.00
#
_symmetry.space_group_name_H-M   'P 1'
#
loop_
_entity.id
_entity.type
_entity.pdbx_description
1 polymer ?
#
loop_
_entity_poly.entity_id
_entity_poly.type
_entity_poly.pdbx_seq_one_letter_code
_entity_poly.pdbx_strand_id
1 'polypeptide(L)'
;MTRHKSTVAEFLSENYDWFFVEFNAKLLESANYITRRQAIKLLGDILLDRSNSAVMTRYVSSKDNLRILMNLLREASKNIQLDAFHVFKLFVANRNKPTDIVNIIVANRSKLLRFFASFRIDKEDEQFEADKAQVVKEIAELEAKGPLFSGELHKFPGTPTASGELYKLPTTPLSRQLT
;
A
#
# COMPACT_ATOMS: atom_id res chain seq x y z
N MET A 1 -6.04 -19.73 -17.74
CA MET A 1 -6.00 -19.20 -16.36
C MET A 1 -6.83 -20.00 -15.36
N THR A 2 -7.92 -20.72 -15.72
CA THR A 2 -8.78 -21.41 -14.72
C THR A 2 -8.88 -22.94 -14.85
N ARG A 3 -8.34 -23.56 -15.91
CA ARG A 3 -8.48 -25.02 -16.15
C ARG A 3 -7.43 -25.90 -15.47
N HIS A 4 -6.18 -25.45 -15.36
CA HIS A 4 -5.08 -26.21 -14.75
C HIS A 4 -4.53 -25.44 -13.55
N LYS A 5 -5.21 -25.55 -12.41
CA LYS A 5 -4.99 -24.69 -11.24
C LYS A 5 -3.55 -24.76 -10.69
N SER A 6 -2.96 -25.95 -10.63
CA SER A 6 -1.57 -26.13 -10.19
C SER A 6 -0.57 -25.45 -11.12
N THR A 7 -0.70 -25.65 -12.44
CA THR A 7 0.17 -25.02 -13.44
C THR A 7 0.05 -23.50 -13.45
N VAL A 8 -1.16 -22.97 -13.23
CA VAL A 8 -1.38 -21.53 -13.15
C VAL A 8 -0.76 -20.94 -11.88
N ALA A 9 -0.88 -21.63 -10.75
CA ALA A 9 -0.29 -21.19 -9.50
C ALA A 9 1.25 -21.14 -9.57
N GLU A 10 1.87 -22.16 -10.18
CA GLU A 10 3.31 -22.20 -10.45
C GLU A 10 3.72 -21.05 -11.37
N PHE A 11 3.07 -20.90 -12.53
CA PHE A 11 3.34 -19.81 -13.46
C PHE A 11 3.25 -18.42 -12.81
N LEU A 12 2.18 -18.15 -12.05
CA LEU A 12 1.98 -16.86 -11.39
C LEU A 12 3.02 -16.59 -10.30
N SER A 13 3.49 -17.64 -9.63
CA SER A 13 4.51 -17.51 -8.59
C SER A 13 5.87 -17.21 -9.19
N GLU A 14 6.26 -17.94 -10.24
CA GLU A 14 7.54 -17.76 -10.93
C GLU A 14 7.64 -16.43 -11.69
N ASN A 15 6.53 -15.97 -12.27
CA ASN A 15 6.49 -14.79 -13.13
C ASN A 15 5.88 -13.56 -12.44
N TYR A 16 5.75 -13.61 -11.10
CA TYR A 16 4.97 -12.65 -10.31
C TYR A 16 5.31 -11.18 -10.64
N ASP A 17 6.60 -10.83 -10.59
CA ASP A 17 7.03 -9.43 -10.66
C ASP A 17 6.68 -8.80 -12.02
N TRP A 18 7.00 -9.48 -13.11
CA TRP A 18 6.64 -9.01 -14.44
C TRP A 18 5.11 -9.05 -14.65
N PHE A 19 4.46 -10.17 -14.31
CA PHE A 19 3.05 -10.37 -14.60
C PHE A 19 2.18 -9.32 -13.91
N PHE A 20 2.35 -9.11 -12.60
CA PHE A 20 1.49 -8.18 -11.87
C PHE A 20 1.84 -6.72 -12.13
N VAL A 21 3.09 -6.38 -12.44
CA VAL A 21 3.44 -5.03 -12.92
C VAL A 21 2.68 -4.72 -14.21
N GLU A 22 2.74 -5.62 -15.19
CA GLU A 22 2.06 -5.46 -16.48
C GLU A 22 0.53 -5.50 -16.35
N PHE A 23 0.02 -6.44 -15.55
CA PHE A 23 -1.41 -6.58 -15.29
C PHE A 23 -1.99 -5.30 -14.66
N ASN A 24 -1.31 -4.77 -13.64
CA ASN A 24 -1.74 -3.56 -12.96
C ASN A 24 -1.72 -2.36 -13.92
N ALA A 25 -0.58 -2.09 -14.55
CA ALA A 25 -0.39 -0.91 -15.38
C ALA A 25 -1.23 -0.92 -16.66
N LYS A 26 -1.34 -2.07 -17.34
CA LYS A 26 -2.05 -2.16 -18.63
C LYS A 26 -3.53 -2.46 -18.49
N LEU A 27 -3.95 -3.15 -17.42
CA LEU A 27 -5.33 -3.65 -17.30
C LEU A 27 -6.11 -2.93 -16.20
N LEU A 28 -5.61 -2.93 -14.95
CA LEU A 28 -6.32 -2.28 -13.83
C LEU A 28 -6.35 -0.75 -13.97
N GLU A 29 -5.28 -0.17 -14.50
CA GLU A 29 -5.17 1.28 -14.73
C GLU A 29 -5.50 1.69 -16.17
N SER A 30 -5.99 0.75 -16.99
CA SER A 30 -6.42 1.02 -18.38
C SER A 30 -7.43 2.15 -18.42
N ALA A 31 -7.39 3.04 -19.42
CA ALA A 31 -8.47 4.01 -19.64
C ALA A 31 -9.79 3.36 -20.08
N ASN A 32 -9.74 2.12 -20.61
CA ASN A 32 -10.91 1.41 -21.10
C ASN A 32 -11.71 0.76 -19.96
N TYR A 33 -12.97 1.17 -19.81
CA TYR A 33 -13.87 0.68 -18.76
C TYR A 33 -14.03 -0.85 -18.76
N ILE A 34 -14.27 -1.46 -19.92
CA ILE A 34 -14.48 -2.91 -20.01
C ILE A 34 -13.22 -3.66 -19.60
N THR A 35 -12.06 -3.17 -20.02
CA THR A 35 -10.76 -3.75 -19.63
C THR A 35 -10.57 -3.70 -18.12
N ARG A 36 -10.74 -2.52 -17.49
CA ARG A 36 -10.64 -2.40 -16.03
C ARG A 36 -11.63 -3.33 -15.32
N ARG A 37 -12.88 -3.37 -15.80
CA ARG A 37 -13.94 -4.17 -15.17
C ARG A 37 -13.63 -5.65 -15.18
N GLN A 38 -13.19 -6.19 -16.33
CA GLN A 38 -12.84 -7.60 -16.42
C GLN A 38 -11.55 -7.91 -15.67
N ALA A 39 -10.58 -6.98 -15.66
CA ALA A 39 -9.32 -7.15 -14.96
C ALA A 39 -9.49 -7.23 -13.44
N ILE A 40 -10.27 -6.34 -12.83
CA ILE A 40 -10.48 -6.38 -11.36
C ILE A 40 -11.23 -7.65 -10.94
N LYS A 41 -12.21 -8.09 -11.73
CA LYS A 41 -12.92 -9.33 -11.49
C LYS A 41 -11.98 -10.54 -11.57
N LEU A 42 -11.16 -10.61 -12.63
CA LEU A 42 -10.17 -11.66 -12.80
C LEU A 42 -9.13 -11.66 -11.67
N LEU A 43 -8.69 -10.48 -11.21
CA LEU A 43 -7.80 -10.38 -10.06
C LEU A 43 -8.44 -11.00 -8.81
N GLY A 44 -9.71 -10.69 -8.54
CA GLY A 44 -10.46 -11.31 -7.44
C GLY A 44 -10.46 -12.84 -7.54
N ASP A 45 -10.80 -13.37 -8.72
CA ASP A 45 -10.81 -14.82 -8.97
C ASP A 45 -9.42 -15.47 -8.76
N ILE A 46 -8.35 -14.81 -9.21
CA ILE A 46 -6.97 -15.29 -9.03
C ILE A 46 -6.60 -15.34 -7.55
N LEU A 47 -6.84 -14.25 -6.81
CA LEU A 47 -6.41 -14.12 -5.41
C LEU A 47 -7.24 -14.96 -4.44
N LEU A 48 -8.49 -15.26 -4.78
CA LEU A 48 -9.38 -16.10 -3.96
C LEU A 48 -9.20 -17.60 -4.23
N ASP A 49 -8.52 -18.00 -5.30
CA ASP A 49 -8.21 -19.41 -5.53
C ASP A 49 -7.17 -19.90 -4.50
N ARG A 50 -7.52 -20.96 -3.77
CA ARG A 50 -6.67 -21.53 -2.71
C ARG A 50 -5.29 -21.97 -3.21
N SER A 51 -5.17 -22.38 -4.48
CA SER A 51 -3.89 -22.75 -5.09
C SER A 51 -2.94 -21.55 -5.22
N ASN A 52 -3.46 -20.32 -5.26
CA ASN A 52 -2.70 -19.08 -5.39
C ASN A 52 -2.43 -18.38 -4.05
N SER A 53 -2.54 -19.08 -2.91
CA SER A 53 -2.42 -18.46 -1.57
C SER A 53 -1.10 -17.70 -1.35
N ALA A 54 0.03 -18.20 -1.89
CA ALA A 54 1.32 -17.52 -1.84
C ALA A 54 1.31 -16.21 -2.65
N VAL A 55 0.77 -16.26 -3.87
CA VAL A 55 0.58 -15.10 -4.76
C VAL A 55 -0.33 -14.06 -4.10
N MET A 56 -1.44 -14.51 -3.50
CA MET A 56 -2.38 -13.66 -2.77
C MET A 56 -1.67 -12.93 -1.63
N THR A 57 -0.96 -13.67 -0.78
CA THR A 57 -0.24 -13.11 0.37
C THR A 57 0.78 -12.05 -0.06
N ARG A 58 1.53 -12.31 -1.14
CA ARG A 58 2.47 -11.34 -1.73
C ARG A 58 1.75 -10.11 -2.27
N TYR A 59 0.63 -10.28 -2.97
CA TYR A 59 -0.15 -9.18 -3.56
C TYR A 59 -0.74 -8.23 -2.52
N VAL A 60 -1.33 -8.78 -1.45
CA VAL A 60 -1.95 -7.98 -0.39
C VAL A 60 -0.95 -7.36 0.59
N SER A 61 0.34 -7.63 0.40
CA SER A 61 1.43 -7.05 1.17
C SER A 61 2.12 -5.89 0.43
N SER A 62 1.68 -5.56 -0.79
CA SER A 62 2.25 -4.47 -1.59
C SER A 62 1.46 -3.18 -1.44
N LYS A 63 2.16 -2.11 -1.04
CA LYS A 63 1.62 -0.76 -0.94
C LYS A 63 1.16 -0.18 -2.27
N ASP A 64 1.84 -0.50 -3.36
CA ASP A 64 1.46 0.00 -4.69
C ASP A 64 0.19 -0.68 -5.18
N ASN A 65 0.04 -1.98 -4.91
CA ASN A 65 -1.21 -2.68 -5.17
C ASN A 65 -2.37 -2.09 -4.35
N LEU A 66 -2.17 -1.80 -3.06
CA LEU A 66 -3.20 -1.17 -2.23
C LEU A 66 -3.64 0.18 -2.82
N ARG A 67 -2.70 1.00 -3.30
CA ARG A 67 -3.01 2.31 -3.89
C ARG A 67 -3.91 2.18 -5.12
N ILE A 68 -3.60 1.23 -6.01
CA ILE A 68 -4.43 0.95 -7.19
C ILE A 68 -5.86 0.58 -6.74
N LEU A 69 -5.98 -0.33 -5.77
CA LEU A 69 -7.29 -0.75 -5.26
C LEU A 69 -8.06 0.39 -4.59
N MET A 70 -7.39 1.26 -3.84
CA MET A 70 -8.02 2.45 -3.25
C MET A 70 -8.50 3.45 -4.30
N ASN A 71 -7.83 3.55 -5.45
CA ASN A 71 -8.30 4.35 -6.58
C ASN A 71 -9.53 3.70 -7.24
N LEU A 72 -9.52 2.38 -7.44
CA LEU A 72 -10.65 1.65 -8.02
C LEU A 72 -11.93 1.74 -7.14
N LEU A 73 -11.80 1.78 -5.82
CA LEU A 73 -12.94 2.03 -4.90
C LEU A 73 -13.60 3.40 -5.13
N ARG A 74 -12.87 4.36 -5.71
CA ARG A 74 -13.36 5.72 -6.00
C ARG A 74 -13.91 5.89 -7.40
N GLU A 75 -13.91 4.84 -8.24
CA GLU A 75 -14.47 4.89 -9.58
C GLU A 75 -15.99 5.19 -9.57
N ALA A 76 -16.49 5.82 -10.63
CA ALA A 76 -17.92 6.11 -10.76
C ALA A 76 -18.78 4.85 -10.89
N SER A 77 -18.22 3.78 -11.47
CA SER A 77 -18.92 2.52 -11.68
C SER A 77 -19.04 1.73 -10.37
N LYS A 78 -20.27 1.62 -9.83
CA LYS A 78 -20.62 0.76 -8.68
C LYS A 78 -20.12 -0.67 -8.80
N ASN A 79 -20.11 -1.12 -10.04
CA ASN A 79 -19.71 -2.42 -10.49
C ASN A 79 -18.19 -2.65 -10.31
N ILE A 80 -17.35 -1.67 -10.68
CA ILE A 80 -15.91 -1.70 -10.39
C ILE A 80 -15.67 -1.55 -8.89
N GLN A 81 -16.43 -0.69 -8.21
CA GLN A 81 -16.30 -0.51 -6.75
C GLN A 81 -16.54 -1.82 -6.00
N LEU A 82 -17.54 -2.61 -6.42
CA LEU A 82 -17.86 -3.90 -5.81
C LEU A 82 -16.73 -4.92 -5.98
N ASP A 83 -16.23 -5.10 -7.21
CA ASP A 83 -15.12 -6.03 -7.46
C ASP A 83 -13.83 -5.56 -6.74
N ALA A 84 -13.58 -4.24 -6.69
CA ALA A 84 -12.47 -3.67 -5.94
C ALA A 84 -12.62 -3.89 -4.43
N PHE A 85 -13.83 -3.84 -3.89
CA PHE A 85 -14.10 -4.16 -2.49
C PHE A 85 -13.75 -5.63 -2.17
N HIS A 86 -14.11 -6.58 -3.04
CA HIS A 86 -13.80 -8.00 -2.84
C HIS A 86 -12.29 -8.29 -2.79
N VAL A 87 -11.47 -7.50 -3.49
CA VAL A 87 -10.01 -7.59 -3.39
C VAL A 87 -9.49 -6.78 -2.18
N PHE A 88 -10.01 -5.58 -1.95
CA PHE A 88 -9.59 -4.72 -0.84
C PHE A 88 -9.80 -5.37 0.53
N LYS A 89 -10.89 -6.13 0.73
CA LYS A 89 -11.11 -6.85 1.99
C LYS A 89 -9.97 -7.82 2.34
N LEU A 90 -9.26 -8.36 1.34
CA LEU A 90 -8.11 -9.24 1.56
C LEU A 90 -6.92 -8.49 2.17
N PHE A 91 -6.71 -7.22 1.79
CA PHE A 91 -5.70 -6.37 2.43
C PHE A 91 -6.03 -6.16 3.89
N VAL A 92 -7.28 -5.83 4.21
CA VAL A 92 -7.73 -5.57 5.58
C VAL A 92 -7.64 -6.85 6.42
N ALA A 93 -8.10 -7.98 5.90
CA ALA A 93 -8.09 -9.28 6.59
C ALA A 93 -6.69 -9.92 6.74
N ASN A 94 -5.65 -9.43 6.06
CA ASN A 94 -4.30 -10.01 6.13
C ASN A 94 -3.73 -9.90 7.55
N ARG A 95 -3.62 -11.01 8.28
CA ARG A 95 -3.11 -10.99 9.68
C ARG A 95 -1.67 -10.47 9.80
N ASN A 96 -0.88 -10.64 8.74
CA ASN A 96 0.52 -10.20 8.65
C ASN A 96 0.67 -8.92 7.81
N LYS A 97 -0.29 -7.99 7.91
CA LYS A 97 -0.25 -6.68 7.23
C LYS A 97 1.09 -5.96 7.50
N PRO A 98 1.84 -5.58 6.45
CA PRO A 98 3.01 -4.71 6.56
C PRO A 98 2.68 -3.35 7.19
N THR A 99 3.68 -2.74 7.84
CA THR A 99 3.53 -1.46 8.54
C THR A 99 3.10 -0.32 7.63
N ASP A 100 3.61 -0.28 6.40
CA ASP A 100 3.23 0.72 5.40
C ASP A 100 1.77 0.59 4.94
N ILE A 101 1.26 -0.64 4.78
CA ILE A 101 -0.15 -0.93 4.53
C ILE A 101 -1.03 -0.43 5.68
N VAL A 102 -0.65 -0.77 6.92
CA VAL A 102 -1.36 -0.29 8.13
C VAL A 102 -1.39 1.22 8.14
N ASN A 103 -0.25 1.88 7.96
CA ASN A 103 -0.15 3.33 8.02
C ASN A 103 -0.96 4.02 6.91
N ILE A 104 -1.05 3.44 5.72
CA ILE A 104 -1.92 3.96 4.65
C ILE A 104 -3.40 3.88 5.03
N ILE A 105 -3.84 2.73 5.56
CA ILE A 105 -5.24 2.54 5.96
C ILE A 105 -5.58 3.50 7.10
N VAL A 106 -4.72 3.62 8.11
CA VAL A 106 -4.91 4.54 9.24
C VAL A 106 -4.96 5.99 8.77
N ALA A 107 -4.02 6.42 7.92
CA ALA A 107 -3.99 7.78 7.37
C ALA A 107 -5.25 8.13 6.55
N ASN A 108 -5.95 7.13 6.00
CA ASN A 108 -7.19 7.30 5.24
C ASN A 108 -8.46 6.85 5.98
N ARG A 109 -8.37 6.50 7.27
CA ARG A 109 -9.44 5.86 8.04
C ARG A 109 -10.77 6.58 7.91
N SER A 110 -10.80 7.88 8.20
CA SER A 110 -12.06 8.66 8.19
C SER A 110 -12.72 8.67 6.80
N LYS A 111 -11.93 8.68 5.72
CA LYS A 111 -12.44 8.66 4.35
C LYS A 111 -12.98 7.27 3.98
N LEU A 112 -12.26 6.22 4.36
CA LEU A 112 -12.69 4.83 4.13
C LEU A 112 -13.98 4.51 4.87
N LEU A 113 -14.08 4.86 6.16
CA LEU A 113 -15.28 4.65 6.96
C LEU A 113 -16.48 5.40 6.39
N ARG A 114 -16.29 6.66 5.96
CA ARG A 114 -17.33 7.45 5.29
C ARG A 114 -17.79 6.81 3.99
N PHE A 115 -16.85 6.34 3.17
CA PHE A 115 -17.17 5.63 1.93
C PHE A 115 -18.03 4.39 2.22
N PHE A 116 -17.59 3.51 3.12
CA PHE A 116 -18.31 2.25 3.41
C PHE A 116 -19.69 2.45 4.06
N ALA A 117 -19.90 3.54 4.81
CA ALA A 117 -21.22 3.88 5.33
C ALA A 117 -22.25 4.14 4.22
N SER A 118 -21.81 4.73 3.11
CA SER A 118 -22.64 5.01 1.93
C SER A 118 -22.57 3.94 0.84
N PHE A 119 -21.70 2.94 1.00
CA PHE A 119 -21.49 1.91 -0.01
C PHE A 119 -22.58 0.84 0.11
N ARG A 120 -23.43 0.79 -0.92
CA ARG A 120 -24.56 -0.13 -1.06
C ARG A 120 -24.50 -0.75 -2.45
N ILE A 121 -25.05 -1.95 -2.55
CA ILE A 121 -25.31 -2.65 -3.80
C ILE A 121 -26.82 -2.76 -4.01
N ASP A 122 -27.25 -2.83 -5.26
CA ASP A 122 -28.68 -2.79 -5.62
C ASP A 122 -29.45 -4.05 -5.19
N LYS A 123 -28.75 -5.12 -4.82
CA LYS A 123 -29.33 -6.40 -4.40
C LYS A 123 -29.08 -6.63 -2.92
N GLU A 124 -30.08 -7.19 -2.24
CA GLU A 124 -29.88 -7.73 -0.90
C GLU A 124 -28.90 -8.91 -0.97
N ASP A 125 -27.73 -8.72 -0.38
CA ASP A 125 -26.66 -9.72 -0.27
C ASP A 125 -26.11 -9.65 1.15
N GLU A 126 -26.57 -10.58 1.98
CA GLU A 126 -26.19 -10.67 3.39
C GLU A 126 -24.69 -10.90 3.56
N GLN A 127 -24.06 -11.65 2.64
CA GLN A 127 -22.63 -11.92 2.69
C GLN A 127 -21.83 -10.65 2.45
N PHE A 128 -22.24 -9.84 1.47
CA PHE A 128 -21.61 -8.55 1.22
C PHE A 128 -21.73 -7.61 2.42
N GLU A 129 -22.91 -7.50 3.03
CA GLU A 129 -23.11 -6.63 4.20
C GLU A 129 -22.30 -7.12 5.41
N ALA A 130 -22.20 -8.43 5.63
CA ALA A 130 -21.35 -9.03 6.66
C ALA A 130 -19.85 -8.75 6.42
N ASP A 131 -19.36 -8.98 5.20
CA ASP A 131 -17.98 -8.67 4.82
C ASP A 131 -17.67 -7.19 5.01
N LYS A 132 -18.60 -6.31 4.63
CA LYS A 132 -18.44 -4.85 4.77
C LYS A 132 -18.39 -4.44 6.23
N ALA A 133 -19.27 -4.99 7.07
CA ALA A 133 -19.26 -4.73 8.50
C ALA A 133 -17.93 -5.16 9.15
N GLN A 134 -17.40 -6.32 8.76
CA GLN A 134 -16.10 -6.80 9.24
C GLN A 134 -14.95 -5.87 8.82
N VAL A 135 -14.91 -5.45 7.54
CA VAL A 135 -13.91 -4.51 7.04
C VAL A 135 -13.98 -3.17 7.78
N VAL A 136 -15.18 -2.64 8.01
CA VAL A 136 -15.40 -1.38 8.74
C VAL A 136 -14.88 -1.49 10.17
N LYS A 137 -15.19 -2.59 10.85
CA LYS A 137 -14.72 -2.86 12.21
C LYS A 137 -13.20 -2.90 12.27
N GLU A 138 -12.56 -3.69 11.40
CA GLU A 138 -11.10 -3.81 11.36
C GLU A 138 -10.42 -2.47 11.08
N ILE A 139 -10.95 -1.66 10.15
CA ILE A 139 -10.39 -0.33 9.85
C ILE A 139 -10.50 0.63 11.05
N ALA A 140 -11.60 0.57 11.80
CA ALA A 140 -11.83 1.40 12.97
C ALA A 140 -10.86 1.05 14.11
N GLU A 141 -10.59 -0.24 14.30
CA GLU A 141 -9.76 -0.79 15.39
C GLU A 141 -8.25 -0.81 15.06
N LEU A 142 -7.85 -0.60 13.80
CA LEU A 142 -6.43 -0.53 13.44
C LEU A 142 -5.69 0.55 14.23
N GLU A 143 -4.43 0.35 14.54
CA GLU A 143 -3.56 1.36 15.14
C GLU A 143 -2.32 1.56 14.26
N ALA A 144 -1.86 2.80 14.15
CA ALA A 144 -0.64 3.09 13.40
C ALA A 144 0.53 2.39 14.11
N LYS A 145 1.31 1.63 13.33
CA LYS A 145 2.58 1.08 13.82
C LYS A 145 3.66 2.14 13.51
N GLY A 146 4.55 2.39 14.48
CA GLY A 146 5.45 3.56 14.58
C GLY A 146 6.14 4.04 13.28
N PRO A 147 6.67 5.28 13.27
CA PRO A 147 6.88 6.04 12.05
C PRO A 147 7.99 5.50 11.13
N LEU A 148 7.72 5.56 9.82
CA LEU A 148 8.70 5.93 8.80
C LEU A 148 9.13 7.37 9.13
N PHE A 149 10.43 7.57 9.40
CA PHE A 149 11.06 8.73 10.06
C PHE A 149 10.79 8.83 11.57
N SER A 150 11.64 8.15 12.36
CA SER A 150 12.13 8.76 13.59
C SER A 150 12.90 10.01 13.19
N GLY A 151 12.25 11.16 13.22
CA GLY A 151 12.93 12.44 13.15
C GLY A 151 13.75 12.62 14.42
N GLU A 152 14.91 11.97 14.50
CA GLU A 152 16.00 12.49 15.32
C GLU A 152 16.42 13.81 14.67
N LEU A 153 15.75 14.90 15.07
CA LEU A 153 16.44 16.17 15.19
C LEU A 153 17.64 15.89 16.10
N HIS A 154 18.80 15.60 15.52
CA HIS A 154 20.06 15.80 16.19
C HIS A 154 20.00 17.22 16.72
N LYS A 155 19.77 17.34 18.04
CA LYS A 155 20.03 18.57 18.77
C LYS A 155 21.48 18.89 18.47
N PHE A 156 21.72 19.89 17.63
CA PHE A 156 23.02 20.55 17.57
C PHE A 156 23.39 20.88 19.03
N PRO A 157 24.55 20.46 19.52
CA PRO A 157 24.94 20.79 20.89
C PRO A 157 24.92 22.31 21.03
N GLY A 158 24.21 22.77 22.07
CA GLY A 158 24.13 24.18 22.40
C GLY A 158 25.53 24.79 22.45
N THR A 159 25.70 25.93 21.80
CA THR A 159 26.93 26.71 21.84
C THR A 159 27.31 27.00 23.30
N PRO A 160 28.54 26.69 23.74
CA PRO A 160 29.00 27.15 25.04
C PRO A 160 29.16 28.65 24.98
N THR A 161 28.36 29.36 25.76
CA THR A 161 28.59 30.76 26.09
C THR A 161 29.76 30.79 27.08
N ALA A 162 30.92 31.25 26.65
CA ALA A 162 32.01 31.64 27.55
C ALA A 162 32.78 32.79 26.91
N SER A 163 32.49 34.00 27.36
CA SER A 163 33.34 35.16 27.16
C SER A 163 34.65 34.97 27.95
N GLY A 164 35.76 35.29 27.30
CA GLY A 164 37.01 35.66 27.94
C GLY A 164 37.98 34.51 28.19
N GLU A 165 38.86 34.26 27.23
CA GLU A 165 40.30 34.49 27.44
C GLU A 165 41.07 34.40 26.12
N LEU A 166 42.03 35.32 26.01
CA LEU A 166 42.75 35.68 24.81
C LEU A 166 44.07 34.91 24.67
N TYR A 167 44.53 34.81 23.40
CA TYR A 167 45.89 34.50 22.94
C TYR A 167 46.30 33.01 23.02
N LYS A 168 46.93 32.36 22.02
CA LYS A 168 47.94 32.81 21.03
C LYS A 168 47.93 31.89 19.79
N LEU A 169 48.07 32.48 18.60
CA LEU A 169 48.50 31.81 17.37
C LEU A 169 50.03 31.63 17.39
N PRO A 170 50.60 30.48 16.99
CA PRO A 170 51.99 30.41 16.60
C PRO A 170 52.14 30.83 15.13
N THR A 171 52.72 32.01 14.92
CA THR A 171 53.29 32.42 13.62
C THR A 171 54.58 31.65 13.37
N THR A 172 54.65 30.93 12.25
CA THR A 172 55.95 30.57 11.65
C THR A 172 55.93 30.98 10.17
N PRO A 173 56.86 31.83 9.72
CA PRO A 173 56.98 32.19 8.30
C PRO A 173 58.07 31.35 7.62
N LEU A 174 57.88 30.99 6.35
CA LEU A 174 58.99 30.69 5.44
C LEU A 174 58.59 30.93 3.97
N SER A 175 58.93 32.14 3.53
CA SER A 175 59.75 32.45 2.36
C SER A 175 59.44 31.81 1.00
N ARG A 176 59.04 32.70 0.10
CA ARG A 176 59.05 32.67 -1.37
C ARG A 176 60.48 32.64 -1.93
N GLN A 177 60.78 31.84 -2.97
CA GLN A 177 61.63 32.12 -4.17
C GLN A 177 61.46 30.94 -5.16
N LEU A 178 60.86 31.09 -6.35
CA LEU A 178 61.49 31.43 -7.66
C LEU A 178 62.65 30.51 -8.08
N THR A 179 62.36 29.48 -8.88
CA THR A 179 62.84 29.34 -10.28
C THR A 179 61.92 28.37 -11.03
#